data_AF-A0A2X2E2X7-F1
#
_entry.id   AF-A0A2X2E2X7-F1
#
_cell.length_a   1.000
_cell.length_b   1.000
_cell.length_c   1.000
_cell.angle_alpha   90.00
_cell.angle_beta   90.00
_cell.angle_gamma   90.00
#
_symmetry.space_group_name_H-M   'P 1'
#
loop_
_entity.id
_entity.type
_entity.pdbx_description
1 polymer ?
#
loop_
_entity_poly.entity_id
_entity_poly.type
_entity_poly.pdbx_seq_one_letter_code
_entity_poly.pdbx_strand_id
1 'polypeptide(L)'
;MVKKHPEEFGKGSPEGVSAPEAGANSVTGGTMVPLMTLGIPGDGATAIIMGAFMVQGLALGPQLFTDNPVEVNSIFIGLMMANIFLGILGFLCMKLFVRVMDVPTKSISTHYLCVV
;
A
#
# COMPACT_ATOMS: atom_id res chain seq x y z
N MET A 1 -9.33 -22.25 -6.34
CA MET A 1 -9.22 -21.30 -7.47
C MET A 1 -9.08 -22.12 -8.75
N VAL A 2 -10.18 -22.34 -9.47
CA VAL A 2 -10.19 -23.16 -10.71
C VAL A 2 -9.72 -22.27 -11.87
N LYS A 3 -8.60 -22.63 -12.51
CA LYS A 3 -8.02 -21.85 -13.63
C LYS A 3 -8.82 -22.09 -14.92
N LYS A 4 -9.15 -21.00 -15.62
CA LYS A 4 -9.73 -21.03 -16.98
C LYS A 4 -8.71 -21.35 -18.09
N HIS A 5 -7.41 -21.12 -17.84
CA HIS A 5 -6.32 -21.31 -18.82
C HIS A 5 -5.04 -21.87 -18.15
N PRO A 6 -4.86 -23.20 -18.11
CA PRO A 6 -3.66 -23.83 -17.58
C PRO A 6 -2.41 -23.64 -18.47
N GLU A 7 -2.58 -23.36 -19.77
CA GLU A 7 -1.49 -23.15 -20.74
C GLU A 7 -0.64 -21.87 -20.54
N GLU A 8 -1.10 -20.91 -19.74
CA GLU A 8 -0.42 -19.63 -19.46
C GLU A 8 0.49 -19.70 -18.21
N PHE A 9 0.56 -20.85 -17.54
CA PHE A 9 1.38 -21.01 -16.33
C PHE A 9 2.88 -20.86 -16.66
N GLY A 10 3.56 -19.92 -15.99
CA GLY A 10 5.01 -19.70 -16.14
C GLY A 10 5.43 -18.79 -17.30
N LYS A 11 4.51 -18.31 -18.14
CA LYS A 11 4.82 -17.36 -19.24
C LYS A 11 4.79 -15.88 -18.83
N GLY A 12 4.36 -15.60 -17.60
CA GLY A 12 4.11 -14.24 -17.11
C GLY A 12 2.80 -13.70 -17.69
N SER A 13 1.81 -13.44 -16.83
CA SER A 13 0.55 -12.81 -17.22
C SER A 13 0.40 -11.51 -16.43
N PRO A 14 -0.02 -10.40 -17.07
CA PRO A 14 -0.32 -9.15 -16.39
C PRO A 14 -1.34 -9.34 -15.26
N GLU A 15 -2.34 -10.21 -15.47
CA GLU A 15 -3.33 -10.58 -14.44
C GLU A 15 -2.71 -11.36 -13.27
N GLY A 16 -1.69 -12.17 -13.54
CA GLY A 16 -0.94 -12.90 -12.51
C GLY A 16 -0.12 -12.01 -11.57
N VAL A 17 0.26 -10.80 -12.01
CA VAL A 17 0.97 -9.81 -11.20
C VAL A 17 0.00 -8.81 -10.56
N SER A 18 -1.01 -8.35 -11.31
CA SER A 18 -1.97 -7.37 -10.82
C SER A 18 -2.88 -7.93 -9.71
N ALA A 19 -3.24 -9.22 -9.75
CA ALA A 19 -4.06 -9.85 -8.72
C ALA A 19 -3.42 -9.82 -7.30
N PRO A 20 -2.19 -10.32 -7.09
CA PRO A 20 -1.55 -10.24 -5.77
C PRO A 20 -1.21 -8.81 -5.35
N GLU A 21 -0.84 -7.93 -6.28
CA GLU A 21 -0.52 -6.53 -5.98
C GLU A 21 -1.76 -5.73 -5.55
N ALA A 22 -2.90 -5.94 -6.24
CA ALA A 22 -4.19 -5.38 -5.85
C ALA A 22 -4.64 -5.91 -4.49
N GLY A 23 -4.44 -7.21 -4.23
CA GLY A 23 -4.73 -7.83 -2.93
C GLY A 23 -3.94 -7.19 -1.79
N ALA A 24 -2.63 -7.02 -1.96
CA ALA A 24 -1.76 -6.41 -0.95
C ALA A 24 -2.16 -4.96 -0.64
N ASN A 25 -2.41 -4.15 -1.68
CA ASN A 25 -2.81 -2.74 -1.50
C ASN A 25 -4.22 -2.59 -0.91
N SER A 26 -5.10 -3.59 -1.08
CA SER A 26 -6.46 -3.57 -0.51
C SER A 26 -6.47 -3.74 1.01
N VAL A 27 -5.46 -4.39 1.59
CA VAL A 27 -5.37 -4.63 3.04
C VAL A 27 -5.23 -3.33 3.81
N THR A 28 -4.45 -2.37 3.31
CA THR A 28 -4.15 -1.11 4.02
C THR A 28 -5.41 -0.31 4.34
N GLY A 29 -6.35 -0.22 3.39
CA GLY A 29 -7.64 0.44 3.65
C GLY A 29 -8.51 -0.35 4.64
N GLY A 30 -8.50 -1.68 4.53
CA GLY A 30 -9.29 -2.58 5.37
C GLY A 30 -8.85 -2.61 6.84
N THR A 31 -7.56 -2.44 7.14
CA THR A 31 -7.05 -2.39 8.51
C THR A 31 -7.15 -1.00 9.16
N MET A 32 -7.25 0.06 8.35
CA MET A 32 -7.37 1.44 8.84
C MET A 32 -8.75 1.74 9.47
N VAL A 33 -9.83 1.16 8.95
CA VAL A 33 -11.20 1.34 9.47
C VAL A 33 -11.34 0.83 10.93
N PRO A 34 -11.00 -0.43 11.26
CA PRO A 34 -11.06 -0.92 12.65
C PRO A 34 -10.06 -0.19 13.56
N LEU A 35 -8.91 0.23 13.04
CA LEU A 35 -7.97 1.06 13.79
C LEU A 35 -8.61 2.39 14.23
N MET A 36 -9.22 3.13 13.31
CA MET A 36 -9.79 4.45 13.64
C MET A 36 -11.07 4.35 14.48
N THR A 37 -11.90 3.35 14.21
CA THR A 37 -13.22 3.20 14.86
C THR A 37 -13.16 2.48 16.21
N LEU A 38 -12.28 1.50 16.38
CA LEU A 38 -12.17 0.70 17.60
C LEU A 38 -10.83 0.86 18.32
N GLY A 39 -9.84 1.51 17.69
CA GLY A 39 -8.49 1.58 18.25
C GLY A 39 -7.76 0.23 18.21
N ILE A 40 -8.14 -0.70 17.34
CA ILE A 40 -7.54 -2.04 17.26
C ILE A 40 -6.74 -2.17 15.97
N PRO A 41 -5.40 -2.35 16.02
CA PRO A 41 -4.59 -2.52 14.82
C PRO A 41 -4.85 -3.87 14.16
N GLY A 42 -4.94 -3.87 12.82
CA GLY A 42 -5.15 -5.10 12.02
C GLY A 42 -3.85 -5.76 11.55
N ASP A 43 -2.73 -5.04 11.61
CA ASP A 43 -1.40 -5.48 11.19
C ASP A 43 -0.29 -4.70 11.92
N GLY A 44 0.98 -5.07 11.70
CA GLY A 44 2.11 -4.43 12.39
C GLY A 44 2.34 -2.96 12.00
N ALA A 45 2.06 -2.56 10.76
CA ALA A 45 2.21 -1.18 10.33
C ALA A 45 1.11 -0.29 10.94
N THR A 46 -0.13 -0.78 11.01
CA THR A 46 -1.22 -0.04 11.68
C THR A 46 -0.99 0.14 13.19
N ALA A 47 -0.28 -0.79 13.85
CA ALA A 47 0.14 -0.62 15.24
C ALA A 47 1.15 0.53 15.42
N ILE A 48 2.06 0.74 14.47
CA ILE A 48 2.99 1.87 14.50
C ILE A 48 2.23 3.19 14.31
N ILE A 49 1.29 3.23 13.36
CA ILE A 49 0.43 4.39 13.13
C ILE A 49 -0.40 4.71 14.38
N MET A 50 -0.92 3.69 15.08
CA MET A 50 -1.59 3.87 16.35
C MET A 50 -0.70 4.59 17.38
N GLY A 51 0.54 4.14 17.52
CA GLY A 51 1.53 4.78 18.39
C GLY A 51 1.78 6.24 18.01
N ALA A 52 1.85 6.56 16.71
CA ALA A 52 2.01 7.93 16.25
C ALA A 52 0.83 8.84 16.64
N PHE A 53 -0.41 8.35 16.49
CA PHE A 53 -1.60 9.09 16.92
C PHE A 53 -1.67 9.28 18.44
N MET A 54 -1.24 8.28 19.22
CA MET A 54 -1.14 8.40 20.68
C MET A 54 -0.13 9.49 21.09
N VAL A 55 1.00 9.60 20.39
CA VAL A 55 1.99 10.67 20.62
C VAL A 55 1.42 12.05 20.28
N GLN A 56 0.55 12.14 19.26
CA GLN A 56 -0.19 13.36 18.91
C GLN A 56 -1.35 13.69 19.86
N GLY A 57 -1.65 12.84 20.84
CA GLY A 57 -2.76 13.02 21.77
C GLY A 57 -4.14 12.70 21.17
N LEU A 58 -4.20 12.04 20.00
CA LEU A 58 -5.44 11.62 19.37
C LEU A 58 -5.83 10.23 19.88
N ALA A 59 -6.94 10.16 20.62
CA ALA A 59 -7.49 8.91 21.12
C ALA A 59 -8.33 8.23 20.02
N LEU A 60 -7.79 7.18 19.41
CA LEU A 60 -8.50 6.37 18.41
C LEU A 60 -9.68 5.63 19.05
N GLY A 61 -10.77 5.47 18.30
CA GLY A 61 -12.01 4.90 18.78
C GLY A 61 -13.23 5.73 18.37
N PRO A 62 -14.43 5.37 18.84
CA PRO A 62 -15.67 6.08 18.47
C PRO A 62 -15.64 7.54 18.90
N GLN A 63 -14.94 7.81 20.02
CA GLN A 63 -14.77 9.14 20.59
C GLN A 63 -13.99 10.09 19.65
N LEU A 64 -13.09 9.56 18.80
CA LEU A 64 -12.34 10.38 17.85
C LEU A 64 -13.27 11.10 16.86
N PHE A 65 -14.36 10.43 16.46
CA PHE A 65 -15.34 10.96 15.52
C PHE A 65 -16.24 12.03 16.16
N THR A 66 -16.40 12.00 17.48
CA THR A 66 -17.21 12.98 18.23
C THR A 66 -16.40 14.20 18.68
N ASP A 67 -15.19 13.98 19.22
CA ASP A 67 -14.34 15.06 19.73
C ASP A 67 -13.53 15.75 18.63
N ASN A 68 -13.12 15.02 17.59
CA ASN A 68 -12.23 15.53 16.54
C ASN A 68 -12.75 15.24 15.12
N PRO A 69 -13.98 15.66 14.75
CA PRO A 69 -14.56 15.35 13.45
C PRO A 69 -13.77 15.95 12.27
N VAL A 70 -13.12 17.10 12.48
CA VAL A 70 -12.31 17.77 11.45
C VAL A 70 -11.04 16.98 11.14
N GLU A 71 -10.34 16.49 12.18
CA GLU A 71 -9.12 15.68 12.03
C GLU A 71 -9.42 14.37 11.31
N VAL A 72 -10.50 13.69 11.73
CA VAL A 72 -10.95 12.44 11.10
C VAL A 72 -11.26 12.66 9.62
N ASN A 73 -12.06 13.68 9.29
CA ASN A 73 -12.41 13.96 7.90
C ASN A 73 -11.18 14.31 7.06
N SER A 74 -10.22 15.04 7.64
CA SER A 74 -8.96 15.37 6.98
C SER A 74 -8.11 14.13 6.69
N ILE A 75 -8.09 13.14 7.61
CA ILE A 75 -7.43 11.86 7.39
C ILE A 75 -8.10 11.07 6.26
N PHE A 76 -9.44 10.98 6.24
CA PHE A 76 -10.16 10.26 5.17
C PHE A 76 -9.97 10.91 3.79
N ILE A 77 -10.13 12.23 3.71
CA ILE A 77 -9.89 12.98 2.47
C ILE A 77 -8.42 12.87 2.06
N GLY A 78 -7.51 12.98 3.01
CA GLY A 78 -6.07 12.83 2.80
C GLY A 78 -5.71 11.43 2.27
N LEU A 79 -6.32 10.37 2.82
CA LEU A 79 -6.11 8.99 2.38
C LEU A 79 -6.62 8.78 0.95
N MET A 80 -7.79 9.31 0.59
CA MET A 80 -8.29 9.29 -0.78
C MET A 80 -7.35 10.05 -1.74
N MET A 81 -6.98 11.28 -1.38
CA MET A 81 -6.10 12.12 -2.18
C MET A 81 -4.71 11.51 -2.34
N ALA A 82 -4.17 10.90 -1.28
CA ALA A 82 -2.87 10.23 -1.30
C ALA A 82 -2.87 9.03 -2.25
N ASN A 83 -3.93 8.20 -2.25
CA ASN A 83 -4.06 7.09 -3.19
C ASN A 83 -4.16 7.57 -4.65
N ILE A 84 -4.93 8.64 -4.90
CA ILE A 84 -5.03 9.25 -6.24
C ILE A 84 -3.66 9.79 -6.67
N PHE A 85 -2.99 10.53 -5.79
CA PHE A 85 -1.68 11.11 -6.06
C PHE A 85 -0.63 10.03 -6.29
N LEU A 86 -0.63 8.97 -5.49
CA LEU A 86 0.24 7.81 -5.66
C LEU A 86 0.00 7.11 -6.99
N GLY A 87 -1.26 7.00 -7.44
CA GLY A 87 -1.59 6.48 -8.77
C GLY A 87 -1.02 7.33 -9.90
N ILE A 88 -1.18 8.65 -9.83
CA ILE A 88 -0.65 9.59 -10.83
C ILE A 88 0.88 9.55 -10.85
N LEU A 89 1.50 9.64 -9.67
CA LEU A 89 2.96 9.60 -9.53
C LEU A 89 3.52 8.26 -9.98
N GLY A 90 2.87 7.15 -9.62
CA GLY A 90 3.22 5.81 -10.05
C GLY A 90 3.20 5.68 -11.58
N PHE A 91 2.17 6.20 -12.24
CA PHE A 91 2.06 6.17 -13.71
C PHE A 91 3.16 7.02 -14.39
N LEU A 92 3.45 8.21 -13.86
CA LEU A 92 4.53 9.08 -14.35
C LEU A 92 5.90 8.43 -14.15
N CYS A 93 6.16 7.88 -12.96
CA CYS A 93 7.40 7.23 -12.61
C CYS A 93 7.59 5.91 -13.36
N MET A 94 6.53 5.14 -13.65
CA MET A 94 6.62 3.89 -14.41
C MET A 94 7.35 4.11 -15.76
N LYS A 95 7.10 5.24 -16.42
CA LYS A 95 7.78 5.62 -17.66
C LYS A 95 9.29 5.89 -17.49
N LEU A 96 9.71 6.33 -16.30
CA LEU A 96 11.12 6.51 -15.93
C LEU A 96 11.74 5.16 -15.52
N PHE A 97 11.04 4.35 -14.73
CA PHE A 97 11.52 3.04 -14.27
C PHE A 97 11.71 2.05 -15.41
N VAL A 98 10.81 2.02 -16.41
CA VAL A 98 11.00 1.21 -17.63
C VAL A 98 12.30 1.57 -18.35
N ARG A 99 12.67 2.85 -18.38
CA ARG A 99 13.94 3.32 -18.96
C ARG A 99 15.17 2.89 -18.16
N VAL A 100 15.05 2.79 -16.83
CA VAL A 100 16.15 2.33 -15.96
C VAL A 100 16.30 0.81 -16.01
N MET A 101 15.20 0.06 -16.15
CA MET A 101 15.21 -1.40 -16.31
C MET A 101 15.69 -1.87 -17.68
N ASP A 102 15.66 -1.01 -18.70
CA ASP A 102 16.22 -1.30 -20.03
C ASP A 102 17.77 -1.27 -20.05
N VAL A 103 18.39 -0.95 -18.90
CA VAL A 103 19.84 -1.10 -18.71
C VAL A 103 20.18 -2.59 -18.54
N PRO A 104 21.07 -3.18 -19.35
CA PRO A 104 21.31 -4.61 -19.39
C PRO A 104 21.72 -5.18 -18.02
N THR A 105 20.96 -6.17 -17.58
CA THR A 105 21.00 -6.90 -16.31
C THR A 105 22.37 -7.49 -15.92
N LYS A 106 23.34 -7.51 -16.84
CA LYS A 106 24.68 -8.02 -16.57
C LYS A 106 25.47 -7.21 -15.53
N SER A 107 25.18 -5.92 -15.34
CA SER A 107 25.91 -5.11 -14.34
C SER A 107 25.29 -5.09 -12.94
N ILE A 108 23.96 -5.26 -12.84
CA ILE A 108 23.22 -5.09 -11.56
C ILE A 108 23.16 -6.38 -10.73
N SER A 109 23.14 -7.56 -11.36
CA SER A 109 23.11 -8.83 -10.63
C SER A 109 24.43 -9.13 -9.92
N THR A 110 25.58 -8.70 -10.47
CA THR A 110 26.89 -8.91 -9.83
C THR A 110 27.08 -8.07 -8.57
N HIS A 111 26.44 -6.90 -8.45
CA HIS A 111 26.54 -6.07 -7.25
C HIS A 111 25.53 -6.46 -6.16
N TYR A 112 24.29 -6.82 -6.51
CA TYR A 112 23.28 -7.22 -5.51
C TYR A 112 23.58 -8.59 -4.86
N LEU A 113 24.18 -9.53 -5.59
CA LEU A 113 24.53 -10.85 -5.04
C LEU A 113 25.76 -10.82 -4.11
N CYS A 114 26.52 -9.72 -4.10
CA CYS A 114 27.72 -9.56 -3.25
C CYS A 114 27.44 -8.79 -1.94
N VAL A 115 26.25 -8.21 -1.79
CA VAL A 115 25.88 -7.32 -0.66
C VAL A 115 24.78 -7.92 0.24
N VAL A 116 24.12 -8.99 -0.18
CA VAL A 116 23.11 -9.73 0.62
C VAL A 116 23.69 -10.98 1.26
#